data_AF-A0A3B1DH09-F1
#
_entry.id   AF-A0A3B1DH09-F1
#
_cell.length_a   1.000
_cell.length_b   1.000
_cell.length_c   1.000
_cell.angle_alpha   90.00
_cell.angle_beta   90.00
_cell.angle_gamma   90.00
#
_symmetry.space_group_name_H-M   'P 1'
#
loop_
_entity.id
_entity.type
_entity.pdbx_description
1 polymer ?
#
loop_
_entity_poly.entity_id
_entity_poly.type
_entity_poly.pdbx_seq_one_letter_code
_entity_poly.pdbx_strand_id
1 'polypeptide(L)'
;MKQKKQLFSLLIIFFIIGNFVFFPDVSIGQGVKINIEANKKKCDKHTSELVNFHALYKAQNNLGLAQKSQKVDLVKKMSVAAKARSQALDALMQEDPQIIFQLAMTPEQIEEFPQEVQVELEEHVDMEGVLETIIKDYFDEGVSLTDHSLIVGDQRYSLHSSEEILDIVSGSRIQVKGIRVKKRIAVPQKGENK
;
A
#
# COMPACT_ATOMS: atom_id res chain seq x y z
N MET A 1 5.55 -67.05 27.13
CA MET A 1 5.46 -65.59 26.91
C MET A 1 6.72 -65.12 26.19
N LYS A 2 6.53 -64.52 25.01
CA LYS A 2 7.37 -63.55 24.25
C LYS A 2 8.91 -63.71 24.34
N GLN A 3 9.56 -64.34 23.36
CA GLN A 3 9.99 -63.88 22.02
C GLN A 3 11.43 -63.31 22.00
N LYS A 4 12.12 -63.70 20.93
CA LYS A 4 13.56 -63.97 20.81
C LYS A 4 14.40 -62.71 20.54
N LYS A 5 15.63 -62.74 21.08
CA LYS A 5 16.78 -61.94 20.65
C LYS A 5 17.01 -62.11 19.15
N GLN A 6 17.16 -61.02 18.41
CA GLN A 6 17.70 -61.03 17.05
C GLN A 6 19.15 -60.55 17.07
N LEU A 7 20.05 -61.39 16.56
CA LEU A 7 21.36 -61.01 16.03
C LEU A 7 21.29 -61.13 14.50
N PHE A 8 21.85 -60.11 13.83
CA PHE A 8 22.53 -60.10 12.54
C PHE A 8 21.95 -60.86 11.34
N SER A 9 21.64 -60.14 10.25
CA SER A 9 22.33 -60.36 8.97
C SER A 9 22.17 -59.16 8.04
N LEU A 10 23.30 -58.80 7.44
CA LEU A 10 23.50 -57.82 6.39
C LEU A 10 22.79 -58.26 5.10
N LEU A 11 22.07 -57.36 4.42
CA LEU A 11 21.86 -57.43 2.97
C LEU A 11 21.70 -56.01 2.41
N ILE A 12 22.74 -55.54 1.71
CA ILE A 12 22.76 -54.32 0.90
C ILE A 12 22.39 -54.75 -0.52
N ILE A 13 21.26 -54.30 -1.11
CA ILE A 13 21.07 -54.20 -2.57
C ILE A 13 20.08 -53.06 -2.96
N PHE A 14 20.66 -52.04 -3.61
CA PHE A 14 20.22 -51.15 -4.72
C PHE A 14 18.82 -50.47 -4.83
N PHE A 15 18.86 -49.13 -4.85
CA PHE A 15 18.25 -48.17 -5.79
C PHE A 15 16.86 -48.46 -6.41
N ILE A 16 15.86 -47.63 -6.06
CA ILE A 16 15.04 -46.89 -7.04
C ILE A 16 14.83 -45.46 -6.53
N ILE A 17 15.30 -44.51 -7.33
CA ILE A 17 15.11 -43.08 -7.17
C ILE A 17 13.63 -42.78 -7.38
N GLY A 18 12.93 -42.45 -6.31
CA GLY A 18 11.63 -41.79 -6.33
C GLY A 18 11.71 -40.57 -5.45
N ASN A 19 12.37 -39.52 -5.95
CA ASN A 19 12.32 -38.19 -5.33
C ASN A 19 10.87 -37.70 -5.41
N PHE A 20 10.07 -38.08 -4.42
CA PHE A 20 8.81 -37.43 -4.13
C PHE A 20 9.18 -36.09 -3.51
N VAL A 21 9.38 -35.08 -4.38
CA VAL A 21 9.53 -33.70 -3.96
C VAL A 21 8.19 -33.30 -3.36
N PHE A 22 8.17 -33.29 -2.03
CA PHE A 22 7.12 -32.70 -1.23
C PHE A 22 7.18 -31.19 -1.50
N PHE A 23 6.38 -30.70 -2.43
CA PHE A 23 6.16 -29.27 -2.58
C PHE A 23 5.29 -28.83 -1.39
N PRO A 24 5.79 -28.01 -0.45
CA PRO A 24 4.90 -27.38 0.50
C PRO A 24 3.96 -26.47 -0.29
N ASP A 25 2.67 -26.74 -0.14
CA ASP A 25 1.57 -25.92 -0.60
C ASP A 25 1.81 -24.47 -0.16
N VAL A 26 2.25 -23.61 -1.10
CA VAL A 26 2.46 -22.20 -0.84
C VAL A 26 1.06 -21.60 -0.66
N SER A 27 0.65 -21.43 0.59
CA SER A 27 -0.55 -20.67 0.96
C SER A 27 -0.34 -19.17 0.65
N ILE A 28 -0.36 -18.81 -0.63
CA ILE A 28 -0.22 -17.42 -1.14
C ILE A 28 -1.29 -16.50 -0.50
N GLY A 29 -2.43 -17.04 -0.04
CA GLY A 29 -3.52 -16.27 0.54
C GLY A 29 -3.37 -15.83 2.00
N GLN A 30 -2.51 -16.45 2.82
CA GLN A 30 -2.37 -16.03 4.23
C GLN A 30 -1.35 -14.90 4.43
N GLY A 31 -0.22 -14.94 3.72
CA GLY A 31 0.83 -13.92 3.83
C GLY A 31 0.40 -12.52 3.37
N VAL A 32 -0.35 -12.44 2.27
CA VAL A 32 -0.87 -11.16 1.75
C VAL A 32 -1.90 -10.55 2.70
N LYS A 33 -2.85 -11.34 3.21
CA LYS A 33 -3.88 -10.86 4.16
C LYS A 33 -3.29 -10.37 5.49
N ILE A 34 -2.22 -11.02 5.99
CA ILE A 34 -1.53 -10.60 7.21
C ILE A 34 -0.88 -9.22 7.03
N ASN A 35 -0.32 -8.93 5.85
CA ASN A 35 0.34 -7.66 5.59
C ASN A 35 -0.67 -6.50 5.43
N ILE A 36 -1.80 -6.75 4.74
CA ILE A 36 -2.88 -5.77 4.60
C ILE A 36 -3.42 -5.35 5.96
N GLU A 37 -3.79 -6.31 6.82
CA GLU A 37 -4.33 -6.00 8.16
C GLU A 37 -3.31 -5.27 9.04
N ALA A 38 -2.03 -5.69 8.98
CA ALA A 38 -0.97 -5.02 9.71
C ALA A 38 -0.76 -3.57 9.26
N ASN A 39 -0.77 -3.31 7.95
CA ASN A 39 -0.61 -1.96 7.40
C ASN A 39 -1.86 -1.10 7.63
N LYS A 40 -3.06 -1.69 7.56
CA LYS A 40 -4.30 -1.03 7.97
C LYS A 40 -4.24 -0.58 9.43
N LYS A 41 -3.83 -1.47 10.34
CA LYS A 41 -3.66 -1.13 11.76
C LYS A 41 -2.63 -0.02 12.00
N LYS A 42 -1.51 -0.01 11.26
CA LYS A 42 -0.53 1.10 11.30
C LYS A 42 -1.16 2.40 10.83
N CYS A 43 -1.91 2.34 9.72
CA CYS A 43 -2.63 3.48 9.16
C CYS A 43 -3.60 4.07 10.20
N ASP A 44 -4.49 3.25 10.77
CA ASP A 44 -5.48 3.64 11.78
C ASP A 44 -4.82 4.22 13.04
N LYS A 45 -3.70 3.61 13.48
CA LYS A 45 -2.91 4.13 14.60
C LYS A 45 -2.39 5.54 14.33
N HIS A 46 -1.76 5.75 13.17
CA HIS A 46 -1.18 7.05 12.83
C HIS A 46 -2.24 8.11 12.53
N THR A 47 -3.40 7.73 11.99
CA THR A 47 -4.58 8.61 11.92
C THR A 47 -5.00 9.09 13.31
N SER A 48 -5.07 8.17 14.28
CA SER A 48 -5.47 8.49 15.65
C SER A 48 -4.47 9.43 16.32
N GLU A 49 -3.16 9.17 16.15
CA GLU A 49 -2.10 10.07 16.63
C GLU A 49 -2.20 11.46 16.01
N LEU A 50 -2.41 11.53 14.70
CA LEU A 50 -2.53 12.77 13.93
C LEU A 50 -3.73 13.61 14.41
N VAL A 51 -4.92 13.00 14.54
CA VAL A 51 -6.13 13.65 15.07
C VAL A 51 -5.95 14.11 16.51
N ASN A 52 -5.30 13.31 17.36
CA ASN A 52 -5.04 13.68 18.75
C ASN A 52 -4.12 14.90 18.87
N PHE A 53 -3.02 14.94 18.11
CA PHE A 53 -2.12 16.10 18.11
C PHE A 53 -2.80 17.34 17.53
N HIS A 54 -3.65 17.17 16.52
CA HIS A 54 -4.43 18.26 15.95
C HIS A 54 -5.47 18.82 16.91
N ALA A 55 -6.17 17.96 17.67
CA ALA A 55 -7.09 18.38 18.72
C ALA A 55 -6.38 19.20 19.80
N LEU A 56 -5.18 18.76 20.23
CA LEU A 56 -4.34 19.52 21.16
C LEU A 56 -3.91 20.86 20.57
N TYR A 57 -3.53 20.88 19.29
CA TYR A 57 -3.15 22.10 18.57
C TYR A 57 -4.31 23.10 18.52
N LYS A 58 -5.51 22.66 18.13
CA LYS A 58 -6.73 23.48 18.10
C LYS A 58 -7.07 24.02 19.49
N ALA A 59 -7.07 23.18 20.53
CA ALA A 59 -7.38 23.59 21.89
C ALA A 59 -6.40 24.65 22.41
N GLN A 60 -5.10 24.47 22.19
CA GLN A 60 -4.08 25.43 22.60
C GLN A 60 -4.16 26.76 21.84
N ASN A 61 -4.57 26.72 20.57
CA ASN A 61 -4.77 27.93 19.77
C ASN A 61 -5.98 28.73 20.25
N ASN A 62 -7.10 28.06 20.52
CA ASN A 62 -8.36 28.71 20.94
C ASN A 62 -8.26 29.35 22.32
N LEU A 63 -7.50 28.75 23.24
CA LEU A 63 -7.34 29.26 24.59
C LEU A 63 -6.25 30.34 24.71
N GLY A 64 -5.50 30.62 23.63
CA GLY A 64 -4.36 31.53 23.66
C GLY A 64 -3.20 31.09 24.59
N LEU A 65 -3.22 29.83 25.03
CA LEU A 65 -2.31 29.29 26.05
C LEU A 65 -1.00 28.76 25.47
N ALA A 66 -0.94 28.53 24.16
CA ALA A 66 0.22 27.91 23.54
C ALA A 66 1.41 28.87 23.45
N GLN A 67 2.54 28.45 24.00
CA GLN A 67 3.81 29.05 23.62
C GLN A 67 4.15 28.69 22.17
N LYS A 68 4.82 29.59 21.46
CA LYS A 68 5.21 29.37 20.05
C LYS A 68 5.98 28.06 19.87
N SER A 69 6.87 27.71 20.81
CA SER A 69 7.62 26.45 20.82
C SER A 69 6.72 25.21 20.88
N GLN A 70 5.69 25.22 21.73
CA GLN A 70 4.76 24.11 21.87
C GLN A 70 3.94 23.87 20.61
N LYS A 71 3.54 24.95 19.91
CA LYS A 71 2.87 24.83 18.60
C LYS A 71 3.77 24.16 17.57
N VAL A 72 5.02 24.59 17.49
CA VAL A 72 6.02 24.01 16.57
C VAL A 72 6.23 22.52 16.89
N ASP A 73 6.30 22.15 18.18
CA ASP A 73 6.45 20.75 18.58
C ASP A 73 5.24 19.89 18.20
N LEU A 74 4.02 20.42 18.33
CA LEU A 74 2.80 19.73 17.91
C LEU A 74 2.75 19.56 16.39
N VAL A 75 3.09 20.60 15.62
CA VAL A 75 3.18 20.52 14.15
C VAL A 75 4.19 19.45 13.75
N LYS A 76 5.37 19.43 14.37
CA LYS A 76 6.38 18.40 14.10
C LYS A 76 5.88 16.98 14.41
N LYS A 77 5.17 16.79 15.52
CA LYS A 77 4.56 15.49 15.87
C LYS A 77 3.50 15.07 14.85
N MET A 78 2.67 16.01 14.40
CA MET A 78 1.70 15.78 13.33
C MET A 78 2.39 15.38 12.02
N SER A 79 3.43 16.09 11.58
CA SER A 79 4.17 15.73 10.36
C SER A 79 4.80 14.34 10.45
N VAL A 80 5.33 13.94 11.61
CA VAL A 80 5.85 12.57 11.83
C VAL A 80 4.74 11.53 11.69
N ALA A 81 3.57 11.77 12.29
CA ALA A 81 2.42 10.86 12.18
C ALA A 81 1.87 10.79 10.75
N ALA A 82 1.74 11.94 10.07
CA ALA A 82 1.30 12.04 8.68
C ALA A 82 2.23 11.26 7.74
N LYS A 83 3.55 11.41 7.90
CA LYS A 83 4.53 10.66 7.11
C LYS A 83 4.46 9.16 7.35
N ALA A 84 4.29 8.73 8.59
CA ALA A 84 4.15 7.32 8.93
C ALA A 84 2.84 6.72 8.39
N ARG A 85 1.74 7.49 8.43
CA ARG A 85 0.48 7.16 7.77
C ARG A 85 0.65 7.03 6.25
N SER A 86 1.28 8.01 5.60
CA SER A 86 1.56 8.00 4.16
C SER A 86 2.39 6.78 3.74
N GLN A 87 3.34 6.34 4.56
CA GLN A 87 4.08 5.10 4.34
C GLN A 87 3.20 3.85 4.43
N ALA A 88 2.27 3.79 5.39
CA ALA A 88 1.34 2.68 5.51
C ALA A 88 0.35 2.63 4.33
N LEU A 89 -0.17 3.78 3.90
CA LEU A 89 -1.03 3.89 2.72
C LEU A 89 -0.31 3.48 1.43
N ASP A 90 0.94 3.90 1.24
CA ASP A 90 1.77 3.53 0.07
C ASP A 90 2.05 2.03 0.00
N ALA A 91 2.17 1.35 1.15
CA ALA A 91 2.26 -0.11 1.21
C ALA A 91 0.90 -0.76 0.86
N LEU A 92 -0.19 -0.29 1.46
CA LEU A 92 -1.55 -0.78 1.18
C LEU A 92 -1.91 -0.63 -0.30
N MET A 93 -1.52 0.46 -0.95
CA MET A 93 -1.85 0.73 -2.35
C MET A 93 -1.26 -0.32 -3.32
N GLN A 94 -0.17 -0.98 -2.95
CA GLN A 94 0.41 -2.06 -3.74
C GLN A 94 -0.32 -3.39 -3.55
N GLU A 95 -0.93 -3.60 -2.38
CA GLU A 95 -1.56 -4.86 -1.98
C GLU A 95 -3.06 -4.87 -2.29
N ASP A 96 -3.75 -3.77 -2.00
CA ASP A 96 -5.18 -3.55 -2.25
C ASP A 96 -5.42 -2.05 -2.53
N PRO A 97 -5.44 -1.63 -3.81
CA PRO A 97 -5.66 -0.22 -4.15
C PRO A 97 -7.02 0.32 -3.69
N GLN A 98 -8.05 -0.52 -3.50
CA GLN A 98 -9.39 -0.06 -3.14
C GLN A 98 -9.51 0.36 -1.69
N ILE A 99 -8.72 -0.26 -0.80
CA ILE A 99 -8.72 0.10 0.62
C ILE A 99 -8.34 1.57 0.84
N ILE A 100 -7.62 2.19 -0.11
CA ILE A 100 -7.22 3.59 -0.05
C ILE A 100 -8.44 4.51 -0.03
N PHE A 101 -9.48 4.22 -0.81
CA PHE A 101 -10.71 5.04 -0.83
C PHE A 101 -11.49 4.96 0.49
N GLN A 102 -11.35 3.86 1.23
CA GLN A 102 -11.98 3.70 2.55
C GLN A 102 -11.19 4.40 3.66
N LEU A 103 -9.87 4.50 3.51
CA LEU A 103 -8.97 5.01 4.54
C LEU A 103 -8.59 6.47 4.35
N ALA A 104 -8.65 7.01 3.14
CA ALA A 104 -8.22 8.36 2.83
C ALA A 104 -9.06 9.41 3.57
N MET A 105 -8.38 10.47 4.00
CA MET A 105 -9.03 11.65 4.52
C MET A 105 -9.77 12.39 3.39
N THR A 106 -10.88 13.03 3.73
CA THR A 106 -11.55 13.92 2.79
C THR A 106 -10.74 15.22 2.62
N PRO A 107 -10.92 15.95 1.51
CA PRO A 107 -10.26 17.25 1.32
C PRO A 107 -10.51 18.20 2.51
N GLU A 108 -11.72 18.24 3.04
CA GLU A 108 -12.10 19.09 4.17
C GLU A 108 -11.33 18.72 5.44
N GLN A 109 -11.12 17.42 5.69
CA GLN A 109 -10.31 16.96 6.83
C GLN A 109 -8.85 17.37 6.68
N ILE A 110 -8.28 17.28 5.48
CA ILE A 110 -6.89 17.66 5.19
C ILE A 110 -6.70 19.16 5.40
N GLU A 111 -7.64 19.98 4.93
CA GLU A 111 -7.58 21.44 5.06
C GLU A 111 -7.56 21.93 6.51
N GLU A 112 -8.07 21.15 7.47
CA GLU A 112 -8.01 21.53 8.87
C GLU A 112 -6.60 21.50 9.46
N PHE A 113 -5.66 20.76 8.86
CA PHE A 113 -4.30 20.62 9.36
C PHE A 113 -3.43 21.82 8.97
N PRO A 114 -2.36 22.12 9.72
CA PRO A 114 -1.36 23.10 9.31
C PRO A 114 -0.72 22.73 7.96
N GLN A 115 -0.35 23.73 7.16
CA GLN A 115 0.17 23.55 5.80
C GLN A 115 1.38 22.59 5.75
N GLU A 116 2.25 22.65 6.76
CA GLU A 116 3.42 21.78 6.87
C GLU A 116 3.08 20.29 7.12
N VAL A 117 1.86 20.01 7.55
CA VAL A 117 1.33 18.65 7.73
C VAL A 117 0.58 18.21 6.48
N GLN A 118 -0.18 19.12 5.86
CA GLN A 118 -0.95 18.82 4.65
C GLN A 118 -0.08 18.23 3.52
N VAL A 119 1.13 18.75 3.34
CA VAL A 119 2.07 18.27 2.30
C VAL A 119 2.54 16.83 2.48
N GLU A 120 2.37 16.24 3.68
CA GLU A 120 2.73 14.85 3.99
C GLU A 120 1.53 13.90 3.89
N LEU A 121 0.31 14.43 3.75
CA LEU A 121 -0.92 13.66 3.64
C LEU A 121 -1.20 13.26 2.18
N GLU A 122 -2.11 12.29 2.03
CA GLU A 122 -2.69 11.95 0.74
C GLU A 122 -3.46 13.12 0.12
N GLU A 123 -3.63 13.11 -1.19
CA GLU A 123 -4.32 14.16 -1.93
C GLU A 123 -5.35 13.55 -2.87
N HIS A 124 -6.57 14.12 -2.88
CA HIS A 124 -7.56 13.82 -3.93
C HIS A 124 -7.17 14.58 -5.18
N VAL A 125 -6.91 13.86 -6.27
CA VAL A 125 -6.36 14.42 -7.50
C VAL A 125 -7.33 14.23 -8.66
N ASP A 126 -7.37 15.25 -9.52
CA ASP A 126 -7.96 15.19 -10.85
C ASP A 126 -6.91 15.73 -11.83
N MET A 127 -6.15 14.83 -12.45
CA MET A 127 -4.97 15.17 -13.25
C MET A 127 -5.10 14.68 -14.68
N GLU A 128 -4.73 15.53 -15.62
CA GLU A 128 -4.57 15.16 -17.02
C GLU A 128 -3.10 14.86 -17.33
N GLY A 129 -2.84 13.77 -18.04
CA GLY A 129 -1.49 13.35 -18.41
C GLY A 129 -1.47 12.35 -19.55
N VAL A 130 -0.28 11.84 -19.84
CA VAL A 130 -0.07 10.80 -20.86
C VAL A 130 0.05 9.45 -20.16
N LEU A 131 -0.76 8.47 -20.56
CA LEU A 131 -0.67 7.10 -20.07
C LEU A 131 0.58 6.42 -20.64
N GLU A 132 1.37 5.81 -19.78
CA GLU A 132 2.43 4.88 -20.16
C GLU A 132 2.07 3.49 -19.63
N THR A 133 2.12 2.50 -20.51
CA THR A 133 1.95 1.08 -20.17
C THR A 133 3.24 0.34 -20.44
N ILE A 134 3.77 -0.35 -19.43
CA ILE A 134 4.94 -1.24 -19.54
C ILE A 134 4.45 -2.67 -19.34
N ILE A 135 4.77 -3.55 -20.29
CA ILE A 135 4.52 -4.98 -20.20
C ILE A 135 5.85 -5.67 -19.91
N LYS A 136 5.90 -6.49 -18.86
CA LYS A 136 7.07 -7.27 -18.45
C LYS A 136 6.75 -8.74 -18.60
N ASP A 137 7.39 -9.35 -19.59
CA ASP A 137 7.24 -10.78 -19.88
C ASP A 137 8.34 -11.60 -19.18
N TYR A 138 7.93 -12.51 -18.31
CA TYR A 138 8.78 -13.49 -17.65
C TYR A 138 8.58 -14.85 -18.34
N PHE A 139 9.29 -15.05 -19.46
CA PHE A 139 9.11 -16.21 -20.33
C PHE A 139 9.36 -17.55 -19.62
N ASP A 140 10.33 -17.61 -18.72
CA ASP A 140 10.65 -18.83 -17.96
C ASP A 140 9.52 -19.25 -17.01
N GLU A 141 8.73 -18.28 -16.53
CA GLU A 141 7.62 -18.49 -15.58
C GLU A 141 6.26 -18.53 -16.29
N GLY A 142 6.19 -18.15 -17.57
CA GLY A 142 4.94 -18.05 -18.32
C GLY A 142 4.01 -16.92 -17.81
N VAL A 143 4.59 -15.89 -17.18
CA VAL A 143 3.85 -14.77 -16.56
C VAL A 143 4.15 -13.47 -17.30
N SER A 144 3.11 -12.65 -17.52
CA SER A 144 3.25 -11.27 -18.00
C SER A 144 2.63 -10.32 -16.99
N LEU A 145 3.36 -9.24 -16.66
CA LEU A 145 2.89 -8.20 -15.73
C LEU A 145 2.76 -6.87 -16.46
N THR A 146 1.62 -6.20 -16.27
CA THR A 146 1.35 -4.88 -16.86
C THR A 146 1.41 -3.81 -15.78
N ASP A 147 2.31 -2.85 -15.95
CA ASP A 147 2.40 -1.65 -15.11
C ASP A 147 1.86 -0.43 -15.87
N HIS A 148 1.02 0.36 -15.20
CA HIS A 148 0.51 1.62 -15.74
C HIS A 148 1.10 2.82 -15.01
N SER A 149 1.37 3.90 -15.73
CA SER A 149 1.84 5.16 -15.17
C SER A 149 1.21 6.35 -15.87
N LEU A 150 0.96 7.43 -15.14
CA LEU A 150 0.55 8.73 -15.67
C LEU A 150 1.76 9.67 -15.69
N ILE A 151 2.07 10.23 -16.86
CA ILE A 151 3.10 11.24 -17.04
C ILE A 151 2.46 12.63 -17.06
N VAL A 152 2.85 13.49 -16.13
CA VAL A 152 2.38 14.88 -16.02
C VAL A 152 3.60 15.80 -15.94
N GLY A 153 3.89 16.51 -17.03
CA GLY A 153 5.16 17.24 -17.17
C GLY A 153 6.35 16.29 -17.02
N ASP A 154 7.27 16.61 -16.10
CA ASP A 154 8.45 15.79 -15.79
C ASP A 154 8.21 14.75 -14.68
N GLN A 155 6.97 14.62 -14.19
CA GLN A 155 6.62 13.67 -13.13
C GLN A 155 5.96 12.42 -13.69
N ARG A 156 6.29 11.28 -13.08
CA ARG A 156 5.71 9.97 -13.35
C ARG A 156 5.02 9.45 -12.10
N TYR A 157 3.75 9.09 -12.24
CA TYR A 157 2.93 8.51 -11.18
C TYR A 157 2.53 7.10 -11.54
N SER A 158 2.76 6.12 -10.66
CA SER A 158 2.26 4.76 -10.86
C SER A 158 0.76 4.72 -10.59
N LEU A 159 -0.01 4.15 -11.52
CA LEU A 159 -1.45 3.97 -11.37
C LEU A 159 -1.73 2.59 -10.79
N HIS A 160 -2.52 2.54 -9.74
CA HIS A 160 -2.93 1.32 -9.05
C HIS A 160 -4.45 1.24 -9.05
N SER A 161 -5.00 0.15 -9.58
CA SER A 161 -6.43 -0.14 -9.53
C SER A 161 -6.63 -1.61 -9.20
N SER A 162 -7.74 -1.94 -8.55
CA SER A 162 -8.16 -3.34 -8.36
C SER A 162 -8.79 -3.94 -9.60
N GLU A 163 -9.13 -3.11 -10.59
CA GLU A 163 -9.59 -3.53 -11.90
C GLU A 163 -8.49 -3.29 -12.93
N GLU A 164 -8.54 -4.10 -13.98
CA GLU A 164 -7.65 -3.90 -15.09
C GLU A 164 -8.00 -2.58 -15.80
N ILE A 165 -6.98 -1.75 -16.04
CA ILE A 165 -7.11 -0.51 -16.80
C ILE A 165 -7.17 -0.89 -18.28
N LEU A 166 -8.28 -1.50 -18.68
CA LEU A 166 -8.46 -2.08 -20.00
C LEU A 166 -8.60 -1.01 -21.09
N ASP A 167 -8.08 -1.38 -22.27
CA ASP A 167 -8.34 -0.75 -23.58
C ASP A 167 -7.82 0.68 -23.81
N ILE A 168 -6.93 1.20 -22.96
CA ILE A 168 -6.29 2.49 -23.21
C ILE A 168 -4.89 2.28 -23.79
N VAL A 169 -4.68 2.79 -25.01
CA VAL A 169 -3.40 2.71 -25.71
C VAL A 169 -2.34 3.57 -25.00
N SER A 170 -1.16 3.01 -24.76
CA SER A 170 0.00 3.78 -24.26
C SER A 170 0.28 4.99 -25.16
N GLY A 171 0.63 6.14 -24.60
CA GLY A 171 0.73 7.42 -25.28
C GLY A 171 -0.57 8.21 -25.38
N SER A 172 -1.71 7.64 -24.97
CA SER A 172 -2.98 8.36 -24.92
C SER A 172 -2.98 9.42 -23.83
N ARG A 173 -3.58 10.57 -24.12
CA ARG A 173 -3.87 11.62 -23.14
C ARG A 173 -5.15 11.25 -22.38
N ILE A 174 -5.05 11.13 -21.07
CA ILE A 174 -6.15 10.72 -20.20
C ILE A 174 -6.29 11.66 -19.00
N GLN A 175 -7.49 11.70 -18.44
CA GLN A 175 -7.79 12.33 -17.17
C GLN A 175 -7.96 11.24 -16.10
N VAL A 176 -7.25 11.38 -14.99
CA VAL A 176 -7.27 10.44 -13.86
C VAL A 176 -7.81 11.17 -12.64
N LYS A 177 -8.91 10.66 -12.10
CA LYS A 177 -9.43 11.00 -10.78
C LYS A 177 -9.06 9.91 -9.79
N GLY A 178 -8.56 10.28 -8.61
CA GLY A 178 -8.13 9.29 -7.63
C GLY A 178 -7.50 9.88 -6.38
N ILE A 179 -6.83 9.03 -5.61
CA ILE A 179 -6.12 9.42 -4.38
C ILE A 179 -4.63 9.21 -4.58
N ARG A 180 -3.87 10.30 -4.52
CA ARG A 180 -2.41 10.32 -4.63
C ARG A 180 -1.76 10.15 -3.27
N VAL A 181 -0.87 9.18 -3.19
CA VAL A 181 0.05 8.98 -2.06
C VAL A 181 1.47 8.95 -2.63
N LYS A 182 2.25 9.99 -2.35
CA LYS A 182 3.59 10.19 -2.93
C LYS A 182 3.56 10.18 -4.48
N LYS A 183 4.17 9.16 -5.10
CA LYS A 183 4.26 8.95 -6.55
C LYS A 183 3.32 7.85 -7.05
N ARG A 184 2.33 7.44 -6.25
CA ARG A 184 1.32 6.46 -6.63
C ARG A 184 -0.06 7.08 -6.56
N ILE A 185 -0.96 6.63 -7.43
CA ILE A 185 -2.35 7.06 -7.47
C ILE A 185 -3.22 5.81 -7.44
N ALA A 186 -4.08 5.71 -6.43
CA ALA A 186 -5.18 4.77 -6.46
C ALA A 186 -6.27 5.33 -7.39
N VAL A 187 -6.68 4.54 -8.37
CA VAL A 187 -7.73 4.88 -9.34
C VAL A 187 -8.97 4.02 -9.03
N PRO A 188 -10.17 4.63 -8.92
CA PRO A 188 -11.37 3.91 -8.57
C PRO A 188 -11.73 2.90 -9.66
N GLN A 189 -12.58 1.93 -9.30
CA GLN A 189 -13.13 0.97 -10.25
C GLN A 189 -13.96 1.68 -11.33
N LYS A 190 -14.08 1.06 -12.51
CA LYS A 190 -14.84 1.60 -13.64
C LYS A 190 -16.33 1.66 -13.26
N GLY A 191 -16.81 2.84 -12.85
CA GLY A 191 -18.22 3.05 -12.47
C GLY A 191 -18.46 4.15 -11.44
N GLU A 192 -17.41 4.64 -10.77
CA GLU A 192 -17.54 5.69 -9.73
C GLU A 192 -17.30 7.11 -10.24
N ASN A 193 -16.99 7.29 -11.53
CA ASN A 193 -17.06 8.60 -12.18
C ASN A 193 -18.52 8.91 -12.54
N LYS A 194 -19.30 9.38 -11.56
CA LYS A 194 -20.55 10.11 -11.81
C LYS A 194 -20.41 11.56 -11.40
#